data_AF-A0A6L9QT41-F1
#
_entry.id   AF-A0A6L9QT41-F1
#
_cell.length_a   1.000
_cell.length_b   1.000
_cell.length_c   1.000
_cell.angle_alpha   90.00
_cell.angle_beta   90.00
_cell.angle_gamma   90.00
#
_symmetry.space_group_name_H-M   'P 1'
#
loop_
_entity.id
_entity.type
_entity.pdbx_description
1 polymer ?
#
loop_
_entity_poly.entity_id
_entity_poly.type
_entity_poly.pdbx_seq_one_letter_code
_entity_poly.pdbx_strand_id
1 'polypeptide(L)'
;RGVPLTVVHAWEAFTAVGPMAIPVADLRAAAQEVVAEGAKLAREVAGEVHAVLGRGGSTTALLEASRGADLVVVGSRGRGGFTGLVLGSTGLEL
;
A
#
# COMPACT_ATOMS: atom_id res chain seq x y z
N ARG A 1 1.95 14.17 19.03
CA ARG A 1 0.74 14.48 18.22
C ARG A 1 -0.09 13.19 18.18
N GLY A 2 -1.39 13.23 18.49
CA GLY A 2 -2.22 12.06 18.76
C GLY A 2 -3.36 11.87 17.76
N VAL A 3 -3.07 12.01 16.46
CA VAL A 3 -4.05 11.67 15.41
C VAL A 3 -3.80 10.23 14.94
N PRO A 4 -4.84 9.45 14.65
CA PRO A 4 -4.68 8.07 14.17
C PRO A 4 -4.04 8.05 12.79
N LEU A 5 -3.20 7.05 12.53
CA LEU A 5 -2.55 6.82 11.25
C LEU A 5 -3.02 5.50 10.65
N THR A 6 -3.56 5.54 9.45
CA THR A 6 -3.94 4.33 8.69
C THR A 6 -2.87 4.02 7.65
N VAL A 7 -2.20 2.88 7.78
CA VAL A 7 -1.26 2.34 6.80
C VAL A 7 -2.01 1.43 5.84
N VAL A 8 -1.98 1.77 4.56
CA VAL A 8 -2.68 1.03 3.51
C VAL A 8 -1.66 0.36 2.58
N HIS A 9 -1.83 -0.92 2.31
CA HIS A 9 -1.15 -1.61 1.23
C HIS A 9 -2.18 -2.24 0.29
N ALA A 10 -2.09 -1.92 -1.00
CA ALA A 10 -2.94 -2.49 -2.02
C ALA A 10 -2.23 -3.66 -2.70
N TRP A 11 -2.96 -4.74 -2.94
CA TRP A 11 -2.45 -5.91 -3.64
C TRP A 11 -3.47 -6.43 -4.65
N GLU A 12 -2.96 -6.91 -5.76
CA GLU A 12 -3.76 -7.50 -6.82
C GLU A 12 -3.10 -8.78 -7.32
N ALA A 13 -3.91 -9.80 -7.52
CA ALA A 13 -3.45 -11.04 -8.11
C ALA A 13 -3.40 -10.85 -9.63
N PHE A 14 -2.21 -10.72 -10.18
CA PHE A 14 -2.04 -10.83 -11.63
C PHE A 14 -2.15 -12.29 -12.02
N THR A 15 -2.99 -12.58 -13.01
CA THR A 15 -3.04 -13.90 -13.64
C THR A 15 -1.79 -14.10 -14.48
N ALA A 16 -0.72 -14.60 -13.85
CA ALA A 16 0.41 -15.17 -14.57
C ALA A 16 0.05 -16.60 -15.00
N VAL A 17 0.24 -16.91 -16.28
CA VAL A 17 0.05 -18.27 -16.84
C VAL A 17 1.42 -18.86 -17.12
N GLY A 18 1.66 -20.09 -16.67
CA GLY A 18 2.93 -20.81 -16.90
C GLY A 18 3.79 -20.95 -15.62
N PRO A 19 5.05 -21.39 -15.75
CA PRO A 19 5.90 -21.79 -14.62
C PRO A 19 6.28 -20.65 -13.65
N MET A 20 5.94 -19.41 -13.99
CA MET A 20 6.12 -18.22 -13.15
C MET A 20 4.84 -17.83 -12.39
N ALA A 21 3.78 -18.65 -12.42
CA ALA A 21 2.55 -18.40 -11.69
C ALA A 21 2.79 -18.53 -10.18
N ILE A 22 2.58 -17.44 -9.45
CA ILE A 22 2.64 -17.43 -7.98
C ILE A 22 1.23 -17.71 -7.44
N PRO A 23 1.06 -18.66 -6.50
CA PRO A 23 -0.22 -18.87 -5.84
C PRO A 23 -0.73 -17.58 -5.17
N VAL A 24 -2.04 -17.31 -5.30
CA VAL A 24 -2.67 -16.11 -4.71
C VAL A 24 -2.49 -16.05 -3.18
N ALA A 25 -2.44 -17.21 -2.51
CA ALA A 25 -2.19 -17.30 -1.08
C ALA A 25 -0.82 -16.71 -0.71
N ASP A 26 0.21 -16.99 -1.50
CA ASP A 26 1.57 -16.50 -1.27
C ASP A 26 1.67 -14.99 -1.53
N LEU A 27 0.99 -14.50 -2.58
CA LEU A 27 0.88 -13.05 -2.85
C LEU A 27 0.18 -12.31 -1.70
N ARG A 28 -0.90 -12.89 -1.17
CA ARG A 28 -1.62 -12.30 -0.03
C ARG A 28 -0.75 -12.28 1.22
N ALA A 29 -0.03 -13.37 1.51
CA ALA A 29 0.86 -13.45 2.66
C ALA A 29 1.98 -12.41 2.57
N ALA A 30 2.61 -12.27 1.40
CA ALA A 30 3.62 -11.24 1.16
C ALA A 30 3.04 -9.81 1.34
N ALA A 31 1.83 -9.57 0.83
CA ALA A 31 1.16 -8.28 0.98
C ALA A 31 0.80 -7.98 2.46
N GLN A 32 0.44 -9.00 3.22
CA GLN A 32 0.21 -8.90 4.67
C GLN A 32 1.50 -8.56 5.43
N GLU A 33 2.64 -9.12 5.03
CA GLU A 33 3.94 -8.82 5.62
C GLU A 33 4.31 -7.35 5.40
N VAL A 34 4.14 -6.84 4.18
CA VAL A 34 4.44 -5.43 3.84
C VAL A 34 3.60 -4.45 4.68
N VAL A 35 2.28 -4.67 4.79
CA VAL A 35 1.43 -3.77 5.59
C VAL A 35 1.73 -3.87 7.09
N ALA A 36 2.09 -5.06 7.58
CA ALA A 36 2.48 -5.27 8.97
C ALA A 36 3.78 -4.56 9.31
N GLU A 37 4.79 -4.62 8.42
CA GLU A 37 6.05 -3.90 8.57
C GLU A 37 5.83 -2.39 8.57
N GLY A 38 5.05 -1.86 7.61
CA GLY A 38 4.70 -0.44 7.56
C GLY A 38 3.98 0.03 8.83
N ALA A 39 3.04 -0.77 9.34
CA ALA A 39 2.35 -0.47 10.60
C ALA A 39 3.28 -0.53 11.82
N LYS A 40 4.27 -1.43 11.83
CA LYS A 40 5.29 -1.48 12.90
C LYS A 40 6.10 -0.17 12.92
N LEU A 41 6.60 0.27 11.78
CA LEU A 41 7.34 1.53 11.66
C LEU A 41 6.49 2.74 12.04
N ALA A 42 5.23 2.78 11.61
CA ALA A 42 4.29 3.84 11.95
C ALA A 42 4.06 3.97 13.47
N ARG A 43 4.02 2.84 14.21
CA ARG A 43 3.84 2.85 15.67
C ARG A 43 5.02 3.46 16.43
N GLU A 44 6.20 3.58 15.81
CA GLU A 44 7.34 4.25 16.42
C GLU A 44 7.15 5.77 16.50
N VAL A 45 6.27 6.34 15.67
CA VAL A 45 6.08 7.79 15.52
C VAL A 45 4.64 8.26 15.73
N ALA A 46 3.66 7.37 15.67
CA ALA A 46 2.24 7.65 15.86
C ALA A 46 1.65 6.86 17.04
N GLY A 47 0.64 7.44 17.70
CA GLY A 47 -0.03 6.80 18.84
C GLY A 47 -0.94 5.65 18.42
N GLU A 48 -1.99 5.96 17.67
CA GLU A 48 -2.93 4.98 17.15
C GLU A 48 -2.60 4.65 15.69
N VAL A 49 -2.47 3.36 15.37
CA VAL A 49 -2.13 2.88 14.02
C VAL A 49 -3.05 1.76 13.58
N HIS A 50 -3.69 1.93 12.42
CA HIS A 50 -4.46 0.90 11.75
C HIS A 50 -3.71 0.38 10.51
N ALA A 51 -3.87 -0.90 10.20
CA ALA A 51 -3.30 -1.53 9.02
C ALA A 51 -4.44 -2.02 8.12
N VAL A 52 -4.44 -1.61 6.85
CA VAL A 52 -5.46 -1.98 5.88
C VAL A 52 -4.80 -2.64 4.67
N LEU A 53 -5.23 -3.86 4.39
CA LEU A 53 -4.87 -4.58 3.18
C LEU A 53 -5.98 -4.42 2.14
N GLY A 54 -5.80 -3.50 1.19
CA GLY A 54 -6.75 -3.22 0.12
C GLY A 54 -6.59 -4.20 -1.05
N ARG A 55 -7.70 -4.69 -1.61
CA ARG A 55 -7.66 -5.55 -2.81
C ARG A 55 -7.86 -4.71 -4.07
N GLY A 56 -7.08 -4.99 -5.11
CA GLY A 56 -7.08 -4.24 -6.37
C GLY A 56 -5.98 -3.17 -6.42
N GLY A 57 -6.13 -2.18 -7.30
CA GLY A 57 -5.15 -1.12 -7.50
C GLY A 57 -5.00 -0.17 -6.30
N SER A 58 -3.82 0.45 -6.18
CA SER A 58 -3.48 1.38 -5.10
C SER A 58 -4.44 2.57 -5.00
N THR A 59 -4.85 3.12 -6.14
CA THR A 59 -5.80 4.24 -6.23
C THR A 59 -7.15 3.90 -5.59
N THR A 60 -7.71 2.73 -5.89
CA THR A 60 -8.98 2.29 -5.31
C THR A 60 -8.85 2.11 -3.79
N ALA A 61 -7.80 1.43 -3.33
CA ALA A 61 -7.59 1.20 -1.91
C ALA A 61 -7.40 2.51 -1.12
N LEU A 62 -6.68 3.48 -1.70
CA LEU A 62 -6.44 4.78 -1.08
C LEU A 62 -7.69 5.66 -1.08
N LEU A 63 -8.48 5.65 -2.15
CA LEU A 63 -9.76 6.38 -2.20
C LEU A 63 -10.77 5.83 -1.19
N GLU A 64 -10.82 4.53 -0.97
CA GLU A 64 -11.68 3.95 0.06
C GLU A 64 -11.20 4.33 1.46
N ALA A 65 -9.89 4.28 1.71
CA ALA A 65 -9.31 4.68 2.99
C ALA A 65 -9.41 6.20 3.26
N SER A 66 -9.42 7.03 2.22
CA SER A 66 -9.43 8.49 2.35
C SER A 66 -10.78 9.05 2.80
N ARG A 67 -11.88 8.29 2.62
CA ARG A 67 -13.24 8.74 3.01
C ARG A 67 -13.38 9.16 4.48
N GLY A 68 -12.52 8.64 5.35
CA GLY A 68 -12.48 8.99 6.77
C GLY A 68 -11.18 9.69 7.20
N ALA A 69 -10.35 10.15 6.27
CA ALA A 69 -9.05 10.73 6.56
C ALA A 69 -8.98 12.22 6.20
N ASP A 70 -8.34 13.01 7.06
CA ASP A 70 -8.11 14.44 6.81
C ASP A 70 -6.95 14.68 5.81
N LEU A 71 -6.07 13.69 5.62
CA LEU A 71 -4.88 13.78 4.77
C LEU A 71 -4.50 12.40 4.22
N VAL A 72 -4.18 12.34 2.93
CA VAL A 72 -3.55 11.18 2.29
C VAL A 72 -2.07 11.48 2.07
N VAL A 73 -1.21 10.55 2.50
CA VAL A 73 0.24 10.62 2.29
C VAL A 73 0.65 9.46 1.39
N VAL A 74 1.31 9.78 0.28
CA VAL A 74 1.92 8.80 -0.63
C VAL A 74 3.41 9.09 -0.80
N GLY A 75 4.18 8.04 -1.07
CA GLY A 75 5.60 8.20 -1.43
C GLY A 75 5.75 8.92 -2.78
N SER A 76 6.79 9.75 -2.91
CA SER A 76 7.06 10.47 -4.17
C SER A 76 7.41 9.54 -5.33
N ARG A 77 7.96 8.35 -5.05
CA ARG A 77 8.30 7.31 -6.04
C ARG A 77 8.06 5.91 -5.46
N GLY A 78 7.77 4.96 -6.34
CA GLY A 78 7.70 3.53 -6.00
C GLY A 78 9.09 2.85 -6.05
N ARG A 79 9.15 1.58 -5.62
CA ARG A 79 10.37 0.74 -5.71
C ARG A 79 10.63 0.16 -7.12
N GLY A 80 9.86 0.57 -8.13
CA GLY A 80 10.04 0.13 -9.52
C GLY A 80 11.23 0.81 -10.20
N GLY A 81 11.93 0.09 -11.08
CA GLY A 81 13.20 0.46 -11.74
C GLY A 81 13.17 1.63 -12.72
N PHE A 82 12.29 2.61 -12.55
CA PHE A 82 12.20 3.83 -13.36
C PHE A 82 12.88 4.99 -12.63
N THR A 83 14.21 4.95 -12.54
CA THR A 83 15.06 5.95 -11.86
C THR A 83 15.02 7.36 -12.47
N GLY A 84 14.11 7.66 -13.40
CA GLY A 84 13.95 8.98 -14.04
C GLY A 84 12.57 9.65 -13.87
N LEU A 85 11.59 9.02 -13.22
CA LEU A 85 10.26 9.62 -13.01
C LEU A 85 10.22 10.38 -11.67
N VAL A 86 9.81 11.65 -11.72
CA VAL A 86 9.71 12.53 -10.55
C VAL A 86 8.48 12.20 -9.70
N LEU A 87 7.41 11.66 -10.31
CA LEU A 87 6.17 11.23 -9.66
C LEU A 87 5.92 9.74 -9.88
N GLY A 88 5.57 9.02 -8.80
CA GLY A 88 5.09 7.64 -8.86
C GLY A 88 3.68 7.53 -9.44
N SER A 89 3.35 6.40 -10.06
CA SER A 89 2.05 6.15 -10.72
C SER A 89 0.83 6.38 -9.81
N THR A 90 0.94 6.05 -8.53
CA THR A 90 -0.16 6.24 -7.56
C THR A 90 -0.46 7.72 -7.30
N GLY A 91 0.56 8.59 -7.29
CA GLY A 91 0.34 10.03 -7.12
C GLY A 91 -0.23 10.72 -8.37
N LEU A 92 -0.18 10.06 -9.53
CA LEU A 92 -0.78 10.57 -10.77
C LEU A 92 -2.26 10.17 -10.92
N GLU A 93 -2.67 9.08 -10.27
CA GLU A 93 -4.01 8.49 -10.38
C GLU A 93 -4.97 8.93 -9.26
N LEU A 94 -4.45 9.49 -8.16
CA LEU A 94 -5.24 10.11 -7.09
C LEU A 94 -5.66 11.54 -7.46
#